data_AF-A0A225UGF8-F1
#
_entry.id   AF-A0A225UGF8-F1
#
_cell.length_a   1.000
_cell.length_b   1.000
_cell.length_c   1.000
_cell.angle_alpha   90.00
_cell.angle_beta   90.00
_cell.angle_gamma   90.00
#
_symmetry.space_group_name_H-M   'P 1'
#
loop_
_entity.id
_entity.type
_entity.pdbx_description
1 polymer ?
#
loop_
_entity_poly.entity_id
_entity_poly.type
_entity_poly.pdbx_seq_one_letter_code
_entity_poly.pdbx_strand_id
1 'polypeptide(L)'
;MVSNKLLTAFFFTPLGQGLFRCKQCGRDRKQVVGFGYSNLLAHLVGKHAGFEAQYASFQSNSHRPLQAFGFIAEEASDLFQWIQWIIMRNMPIQEVEDELTRAMSKLRPVTVKAVKKCMEGIAIKVGCKLEKELGTLFGKLGNQLATYHKI
;
A
#
# COMPACT_ATOMS: atom_id res chain seq x y z
N MET A 1 15.62 -5.67 -3.94
CA MET A 1 15.92 -4.54 -4.85
C MET A 1 14.62 -3.78 -5.13
N VAL A 2 14.64 -2.45 -5.05
CA VAL A 2 13.47 -1.62 -5.37
C VAL A 2 13.31 -1.55 -6.90
N SER A 3 12.08 -1.71 -7.40
CA SER A 3 11.82 -1.59 -8.85
C SER A 3 12.12 -0.19 -9.38
N ASN A 4 12.81 -0.10 -10.52
CA ASN A 4 13.12 1.18 -11.20
C ASN A 4 11.85 2.00 -11.50
N LYS A 5 10.72 1.31 -11.72
CA LYS A 5 9.42 1.95 -11.93
C LYS A 5 8.92 2.68 -10.67
N LEU A 6 9.14 2.10 -9.48
CA LEU A 6 8.73 2.70 -8.21
C LEU A 6 9.57 3.93 -7.86
N LEU A 7 10.89 3.83 -8.05
CA LEU A 7 11.79 4.97 -7.89
C LEU A 7 11.39 6.10 -8.85
N THR A 8 11.06 5.76 -10.09
CA THR A 8 10.59 6.76 -11.06
C THR A 8 9.30 7.43 -10.59
N ALA A 9 8.29 6.66 -10.18
CA ALA A 9 7.02 7.22 -9.69
C ALA A 9 7.21 8.14 -8.46
N PHE A 10 8.16 7.79 -7.58
CA PHE A 10 8.46 8.59 -6.41
C PHE A 10 9.18 9.89 -6.76
N PHE A 11 10.26 9.83 -7.53
CA PHE A 11 11.13 10.98 -7.79
C PHE A 11 10.75 11.85 -8.98
N PHE A 12 9.84 11.39 -9.84
CA PHE A 12 9.49 12.10 -11.07
C PHE A 12 8.00 12.33 -11.23
N THR A 13 7.66 13.46 -11.86
CA THR A 13 6.31 13.79 -12.30
C THR A 13 6.23 13.56 -13.81
N PRO A 14 5.33 12.69 -14.31
CA PRO A 14 5.14 12.50 -15.74
C PRO A 14 4.52 13.76 -16.36
N LEU A 15 5.08 14.21 -17.49
CA LEU A 15 4.58 15.35 -18.28
C LEU A 15 3.90 14.91 -19.58
N GLY A 16 3.87 13.59 -19.85
CA GLY A 16 3.36 13.02 -21.10
C GLY A 16 4.46 12.78 -22.14
N GLN A 17 4.17 11.96 -23.15
CA GLN A 17 5.08 11.64 -24.27
C GLN A 17 6.48 11.13 -23.83
N GLY A 18 6.54 10.43 -22.71
CA GLY A 18 7.80 9.94 -22.14
C GLY A 18 8.66 11.03 -21.50
N LEU A 19 8.15 12.24 -21.28
CA LEU A 19 8.86 13.30 -20.56
C LEU A 19 8.55 13.25 -19.05
N PHE A 20 9.59 13.40 -18.24
CA PHE A 20 9.52 13.31 -16.78
C PHE A 20 10.26 14.48 -16.13
N ARG A 21 9.62 15.15 -15.17
CA ARG A 21 10.25 16.20 -14.37
C ARG A 21 10.76 15.64 -13.05
N CYS A 22 12.04 15.81 -12.75
CA CYS A 22 12.58 15.45 -11.44
C CYS A 22 11.99 16.35 -10.36
N LYS A 23 11.39 15.78 -9.32
CA LYS A 23 10.79 16.52 -8.20
C LYS A 23 11.84 17.18 -7.29
N GLN A 24 13.08 16.69 -7.31
CA GLN A 24 14.15 17.24 -6.47
C GLN A 24 14.89 18.42 -7.10
N CYS A 25 15.16 18.39 -8.42
CA CYS A 25 15.87 19.49 -9.10
C CYS A 25 15.11 20.18 -10.22
N GLY A 26 13.85 19.80 -10.47
CA GLY A 26 13.00 20.43 -11.49
C GLY A 26 13.38 20.14 -12.94
N ARG A 27 14.47 19.41 -13.19
CA ARG A 27 14.94 19.12 -14.55
C ARG A 27 14.07 18.11 -15.27
N ASP A 28 13.82 18.39 -16.54
CA ASP A 28 13.08 17.51 -17.42
C ASP A 28 14.01 16.48 -18.07
N ARG A 29 13.52 15.25 -18.16
CA ARG A 29 14.23 14.12 -18.74
C ARG A 29 13.28 13.33 -19.63
N LYS A 30 13.68 13.16 -20.88
CA LYS A 30 12.97 12.29 -21.82
C LYS A 30 13.39 10.85 -21.59
N GLN A 31 12.44 9.97 -21.35
CA GLN A 31 12.63 8.54 -21.30
C GLN A 31 13.07 8.03 -22.67
N VAL A 32 14.12 7.22 -22.70
CA VAL A 32 14.60 6.61 -23.94
C VAL A 32 13.73 5.40 -24.25
N VAL A 33 13.12 5.40 -25.44
CA VAL A 33 12.28 4.30 -25.93
C VAL A 33 13.13 3.02 -26.00
N GLY A 34 12.61 1.90 -25.47
CA GLY A 34 13.31 0.60 -25.47
C GLY A 34 14.24 0.34 -24.27
N PHE A 35 14.62 1.36 -23.49
CA PHE A 35 15.54 1.21 -22.35
C PHE A 35 14.85 1.28 -20.97
N GLY A 36 13.51 1.32 -20.94
CA GLY A 36 12.74 1.41 -19.70
C GLY A 36 13.07 2.68 -18.91
N TYR A 37 13.30 2.55 -17.60
CA TYR A 37 13.51 3.68 -16.67
C TYR A 37 14.99 3.95 -16.35
N SER A 38 15.91 3.22 -16.98
CA SER A 38 17.33 3.21 -16.61
C SER A 38 17.99 4.59 -16.74
N ASN A 39 17.57 5.38 -17.73
CA ASN A 39 18.10 6.72 -17.95
C ASN A 39 17.62 7.75 -16.90
N LEU A 40 16.41 7.58 -16.37
CA LEU A 40 15.91 8.39 -15.25
C LEU A 40 16.65 8.03 -13.96
N LEU A 41 16.97 6.75 -13.76
CA LEU A 41 17.79 6.33 -12.62
C LEU A 41 19.23 6.82 -12.73
N ALA A 42 19.84 6.78 -13.92
CA ALA A 42 21.17 7.34 -14.13
C ALA A 42 21.21 8.83 -13.73
N HIS A 43 20.12 9.58 -13.94
CA HIS A 43 20.01 10.94 -13.44
C HIS A 43 19.99 11.02 -11.90
N LEU A 44 19.27 10.13 -11.21
CA LEU A 44 19.26 10.07 -9.74
C LEU A 44 20.66 9.74 -9.19
N VAL A 45 21.29 8.68 -9.71
CA VAL A 45 22.65 8.28 -9.31
C VAL A 45 23.65 9.42 -9.50
N GLY A 46 23.58 10.12 -10.64
CA GLY A 46 24.56 11.15 -10.97
C GLY A 46 24.32 12.55 -10.37
N LYS A 47 23.11 12.86 -9.88
CA LYS A 47 22.76 14.22 -9.41
C LYS A 47 22.16 14.28 -8.01
N HIS A 48 21.75 13.15 -7.45
CA HIS A 48 20.98 13.09 -6.22
C HIS A 48 21.59 12.05 -5.27
N ALA A 49 22.68 12.42 -4.59
CA ALA A 49 23.27 11.58 -3.57
C ALA A 49 22.24 11.28 -2.45
N GLY A 50 22.22 10.03 -1.97
CA GLY A 50 21.30 9.62 -0.90
C GLY A 50 19.84 9.43 -1.32
N PHE A 51 19.51 9.42 -2.62
CA PHE A 51 18.14 9.17 -3.09
C PHE A 51 17.59 7.82 -2.60
N GLU A 52 18.44 6.79 -2.48
CA GLU A 52 18.04 5.47 -1.96
C GLU A 52 17.61 5.53 -0.50
N ALA A 53 18.35 6.26 0.34
CA ALA A 53 18.01 6.46 1.74
C ALA A 53 16.69 7.24 1.90
N GLN A 54 16.48 8.27 1.07
CA GLN A 54 15.21 9.02 1.06
C GLN A 54 14.02 8.13 0.64
N TYR A 55 14.23 7.24 -0.33
CA TYR A 55 13.19 6.29 -0.72
C TYR A 55 12.95 5.24 0.36
N ALA A 56 14.00 4.77 1.05
CA ALA A 56 13.90 3.85 2.17
C ALA A 56 13.14 4.46 3.36
N SER A 57 13.42 5.73 3.72
CA SER A 57 12.67 6.44 4.77
C SER A 57 11.21 6.65 4.39
N PHE A 58 10.92 6.89 3.10
CA PHE A 58 9.54 6.93 2.61
C PHE A 58 8.87 5.56 2.64
N GLN A 59 9.62 4.46 2.50
CA GLN A 59 9.07 3.09 2.60
C GLN A 59 8.78 2.70 4.06
N SER A 60 9.57 3.18 5.01
CA SER A 60 9.35 2.90 6.44
C SER A 60 8.20 3.70 7.05
N ASN A 61 7.71 4.74 6.37
CA ASN A 61 6.60 5.54 6.86
C ASN A 61 5.27 4.77 6.78
N SER A 62 4.55 4.67 7.91
CA SER A 62 3.30 3.91 8.05
C SER A 62 2.10 4.56 7.34
N HIS A 63 2.19 5.84 7.01
CA HIS A 63 1.10 6.62 6.44
C HIS A 63 1.28 6.85 4.93
N ARG A 64 1.44 5.75 4.18
CA ARG A 64 1.67 5.79 2.73
C ARG A 64 0.37 5.52 1.98
N PRO A 65 -0.05 6.36 1.01
CA PRO A 65 -1.18 6.04 0.16
C PRO A 65 -0.89 4.79 -0.68
N LEU A 66 -1.91 3.97 -0.93
CA LEU A 66 -1.81 2.72 -1.70
C LEU A 66 -1.06 2.89 -3.02
N GLN A 67 -1.26 4.01 -3.72
CA GLN A 67 -0.59 4.35 -4.99
C GLN A 67 0.96 4.32 -4.92
N ALA A 68 1.54 4.50 -3.73
CA ALA A 68 2.98 4.46 -3.54
C ALA A 68 3.57 3.04 -3.50
N PHE A 69 2.75 1.98 -3.50
CA PHE A 69 3.19 0.59 -3.68
C PHE A 69 3.35 0.20 -5.17
N GLY A 70 3.06 1.13 -6.10
CA GLY A 70 3.15 0.91 -7.54
C GLY A 70 1.81 0.58 -8.17
N PHE A 71 1.83 -0.22 -9.24
CA PHE A 71 0.61 -0.73 -9.85
C PHE A 71 0.02 -1.79 -8.90
N ILE A 72 -0.91 -1.38 -8.05
CA ILE A 72 -1.71 -2.32 -7.27
C ILE A 72 -2.70 -2.94 -8.24
N ALA A 73 -2.76 -4.26 -8.27
CA ALA A 73 -3.81 -4.98 -8.97
C ALA A 73 -5.15 -4.40 -8.50
N GLU A 74 -5.98 -3.95 -9.42
CA GLU A 74 -7.27 -3.33 -9.09
C GLU A 74 -8.06 -4.23 -8.12
N GLU A 75 -7.82 -5.55 -8.16
CA GLU A 75 -8.52 -6.58 -7.38
C GLU A 75 -8.19 -6.43 -5.91
N ALA A 76 -6.92 -6.17 -5.63
CA ALA A 76 -6.44 -5.92 -4.29
C ALA A 76 -6.92 -4.56 -3.76
N SER A 77 -7.09 -3.56 -4.64
CA SER A 77 -7.66 -2.27 -4.26
C SER A 77 -9.12 -2.39 -3.88
N ASP A 78 -9.94 -3.04 -4.72
CA ASP A 78 -11.37 -3.23 -4.46
C ASP A 78 -11.61 -4.07 -3.20
N LEU A 79 -10.84 -5.15 -3.03
CA LEU A 79 -10.89 -5.99 -1.82
C LEU A 79 -10.56 -5.18 -0.56
N PHE A 80 -9.55 -4.32 -0.62
CA PHE A 80 -9.22 -3.45 0.51
C PHE A 80 -10.34 -2.44 0.81
N GLN A 81 -10.97 -1.87 -0.22
CA GLN A 81 -12.10 -0.94 -0.03
C GLN A 81 -13.31 -1.65 0.61
N TRP A 82 -13.61 -2.89 0.22
CA TRP A 82 -14.62 -3.72 0.88
C TRP A 82 -14.31 -3.94 2.36
N ILE A 83 -13.06 -4.28 2.69
CA ILE A 83 -12.62 -4.47 4.09
C ILE A 83 -12.72 -3.18 4.89
N GLN A 84 -12.28 -2.05 4.31
CA GLN A 84 -12.37 -0.75 4.95
C GLN A 84 -13.82 -0.39 5.25
N TRP A 85 -14.74 -0.64 4.32
CA TRP A 85 -16.16 -0.42 4.51
C TRP A 85 -16.72 -1.28 5.66
N ILE A 86 -16.41 -2.58 5.69
CA ILE A 86 -16.80 -3.50 6.79
C ILE A 86 -16.35 -2.95 8.14
N ILE A 87 -15.05 -2.65 8.29
CA ILE A 87 -14.46 -2.30 9.58
C ILE A 87 -14.91 -0.90 10.02
N MET A 88 -14.85 0.09 9.13
CA MET A 88 -15.12 1.49 9.49
C MET A 88 -16.59 1.79 9.72
N ARG A 89 -17.49 1.01 9.10
CA ARG A 89 -18.95 1.16 9.26
C ARG A 89 -19.56 0.09 10.15
N ASN A 90 -18.75 -0.85 10.66
CA ASN A 90 -19.19 -2.00 11.43
C ASN A 90 -20.29 -2.82 10.72
N MET A 91 -20.09 -3.08 9.42
CA MET A 91 -21.07 -3.80 8.59
C MET A 91 -20.86 -5.32 8.72
N PRO A 92 -21.90 -6.14 8.57
CA PRO A 92 -21.75 -7.59 8.45
C PRO A 92 -20.87 -7.96 7.25
N ILE A 93 -20.04 -9.00 7.40
CA ILE A 93 -19.14 -9.45 6.30
C ILE A 93 -19.97 -9.96 5.11
N GLN A 94 -21.18 -10.48 5.35
CA GLN A 94 -22.10 -11.02 4.37
C GLN A 94 -22.54 -10.00 3.32
N GLU A 95 -22.52 -8.71 3.66
CA GLU A 95 -22.96 -7.62 2.78
C GLU A 95 -22.11 -7.53 1.49
N VAL A 96 -20.87 -8.02 1.49
CA VAL A 96 -20.05 -8.05 0.27
C VAL A 96 -20.59 -9.02 -0.79
N GLU A 97 -21.45 -9.95 -0.37
CA GLU A 97 -22.17 -10.89 -1.21
C GLU A 97 -23.64 -10.53 -1.42
N ASP A 98 -24.16 -9.55 -0.68
CA ASP A 98 -25.54 -9.07 -0.81
C ASP A 98 -25.79 -8.44 -2.19
N GLU A 99 -26.92 -8.76 -2.79
CA GLU A 99 -27.24 -8.37 -4.17
C GLU A 99 -27.45 -6.87 -4.32
N LEU A 100 -28.17 -6.24 -3.38
CA LEU A 100 -28.44 -4.81 -3.42
C LEU A 100 -27.15 -4.01 -3.19
N THR A 101 -26.34 -4.43 -2.23
CA THR A 101 -25.06 -3.82 -1.91
C THR A 101 -24.10 -3.90 -3.10
N ARG A 102 -24.05 -5.06 -3.77
CA ARG A 102 -23.26 -5.22 -5.01
C ARG A 102 -23.76 -4.32 -6.14
N ALA A 103 -25.07 -4.26 -6.36
CA ALA A 103 -25.68 -3.44 -7.41
C ALA A 103 -25.41 -1.94 -7.20
N MET A 104 -25.33 -1.49 -5.95
CA MET A 104 -25.04 -0.11 -5.59
C MET A 104 -23.54 0.21 -5.55
N SER A 105 -22.69 -0.80 -5.33
CA SER A 105 -21.24 -0.61 -5.26
C SER A 105 -20.61 -0.40 -6.64
N LYS A 106 -19.57 0.43 -6.71
CA LYS A 106 -18.68 0.52 -7.88
C LYS A 106 -17.54 -0.50 -7.84
N LEU A 107 -17.52 -1.34 -6.81
CA LEU A 107 -16.44 -2.28 -6.54
C LEU A 107 -16.73 -3.59 -7.24
N ARG A 108 -15.69 -4.31 -7.63
CA ARG A 108 -15.91 -5.64 -8.17
C ARG A 108 -16.47 -6.59 -7.11
N PRO A 109 -17.30 -7.55 -7.51
CA PRO A 109 -17.81 -8.56 -6.61
C PRO A 109 -16.66 -9.34 -5.96
N VAL A 110 -16.72 -9.46 -4.64
CA VAL A 110 -15.82 -10.30 -3.84
C VAL A 110 -16.62 -11.35 -3.11
N THR A 111 -15.94 -12.35 -2.55
CA THR A 111 -16.57 -13.36 -1.71
C THR A 111 -16.28 -13.11 -0.23
N VAL A 112 -17.21 -13.53 0.63
CA VAL A 112 -17.01 -13.53 2.09
C VAL A 112 -15.74 -14.28 2.46
N LYS A 113 -15.45 -15.40 1.76
CA LYS A 113 -14.24 -16.20 1.97
C LYS A 113 -12.97 -15.41 1.65
N ALA A 114 -12.95 -14.67 0.55
CA ALA A 114 -11.80 -13.85 0.17
C ALA A 114 -11.54 -12.71 1.18
N VAL A 115 -12.62 -12.04 1.59
CA VAL A 115 -12.58 -10.97 2.61
C VAL A 115 -12.05 -11.50 3.93
N LYS A 116 -12.61 -12.60 4.46
CA LYS A 116 -12.15 -13.22 5.72
C LYS A 116 -10.66 -13.59 5.68
N LYS A 117 -10.23 -14.30 4.63
CA LYS A 117 -8.82 -14.68 4.47
C LYS A 117 -7.88 -13.47 4.43
N CYS A 118 -8.32 -12.39 3.80
CA CYS A 118 -7.55 -11.15 3.76
C CYS A 118 -7.49 -10.47 5.13
N MET A 119 -8.63 -10.36 5.83
CA MET A 119 -8.71 -9.81 7.18
C MET A 119 -7.84 -10.58 8.18
N GLU A 120 -7.84 -11.93 8.13
CA GLU A 120 -6.94 -12.77 8.93
C GLU A 120 -5.46 -12.44 8.67
N GLY A 121 -5.08 -12.31 7.39
CA GLY A 121 -3.72 -11.93 7.02
C GLY A 121 -3.34 -10.52 7.49
N ILE A 122 -4.28 -9.57 7.46
CA ILE A 122 -4.08 -8.22 8.00
C ILE A 122 -3.89 -8.28 9.51
N ALA A 123 -4.74 -9.01 10.23
CA ALA A 123 -4.67 -9.16 11.67
C ALA A 123 -3.32 -9.76 12.11
N ILE A 124 -2.84 -10.80 11.43
CA ILE A 124 -1.51 -11.40 11.68
C ILE A 124 -0.40 -10.37 11.45
N LYS A 125 -0.40 -9.67 10.30
CA LYS A 125 0.65 -8.70 9.98
C LYS A 125 0.67 -7.52 10.95
N VAL A 126 -0.49 -7.00 11.32
CA VAL A 126 -0.62 -5.93 12.32
C VAL A 126 -0.17 -6.45 13.68
N GLY A 127 -0.59 -7.66 14.08
CA GLY A 127 -0.14 -8.30 15.31
C GLY A 127 1.38 -8.43 15.40
N CYS A 128 2.03 -8.99 14.37
CA CYS A 128 3.50 -9.09 14.33
C CYS A 128 4.20 -7.72 14.34
N LYS A 129 3.59 -6.68 13.75
CA LYS A 129 4.15 -5.32 13.78
C LYS A 129 4.04 -4.72 15.18
N LEU A 130 2.87 -4.85 15.80
CA LEU A 130 2.63 -4.40 17.18
C LEU A 130 3.53 -5.14 18.17
N GLU A 131 3.74 -6.45 18.00
CA GLU A 131 4.66 -7.23 18.83
C GLU A 131 6.09 -6.69 18.74
N LYS A 132 6.55 -6.30 17.55
CA LYS A 132 7.87 -5.69 17.37
C LYS A 132 7.97 -4.29 17.99
N GLU A 133 6.91 -3.49 17.90
CA GLU A 133 6.90 -2.11 18.40
C GLU A 133 6.69 -2.05 19.93
N LEU A 134 5.88 -2.94 20.49
CA LEU A 134 5.50 -2.96 21.90
C LEU A 134 6.28 -3.98 22.73
N GLY A 135 6.94 -4.95 22.10
CA GLY A 135 7.71 -6.00 22.77
C GLY A 135 6.88 -6.78 23.81
N THR A 136 7.42 -6.86 25.03
CA THR A 136 6.79 -7.61 26.14
C THR A 136 5.44 -7.02 26.61
N LEU A 137 5.12 -5.78 26.24
CA LEU A 137 3.82 -5.16 26.57
C LEU A 137 2.68 -5.73 25.72
N PHE A 138 2.95 -6.20 24.50
CA PHE A 138 1.94 -6.79 23.64
C PHE A 138 1.33 -8.06 24.27
N GLY A 139 2.17 -8.92 24.84
CA GLY A 139 1.71 -10.14 25.53
C GLY A 139 0.86 -9.84 26.78
N LYS A 140 1.13 -8.74 27.49
CA LYS A 140 0.33 -8.34 28.66
C LYS A 140 -1.06 -7.84 28.27
N LEU A 141 -1.18 -7.09 27.16
CA LEU A 141 -2.46 -6.62 26.62
C LEU A 141 -3.33 -7.77 26.11
N GLY A 142 -2.74 -8.74 25.40
CA GLY A 142 -3.46 -9.92 24.91
C GLY A 142 -4.07 -10.76 26.04
N ASN A 143 -3.33 -10.94 27.14
CA ASN A 143 -3.79 -11.68 28.31
C ASN A 143 -4.91 -10.95 29.09
N GLN A 144 -4.91 -9.61 29.10
CA GLN A 144 -5.99 -8.82 29.69
C GLN A 144 -7.27 -8.88 28.85
N LEU A 145 -7.19 -8.74 27.52
CA LEU A 145 -8.38 -8.84 26.65
C LEU A 145 -9.03 -10.23 26.68
N ALA A 146 -8.24 -11.30 26.77
CA ALA A 146 -8.75 -12.67 26.90
C ALA A 146 -9.46 -12.93 28.26
N THR A 147 -9.13 -12.15 29.30
CA THR A 147 -9.82 -12.24 30.60
C THR A 147 -11.12 -11.42 30.63
N TYR A 148 -11.22 -10.33 29.86
CA TYR A 148 -12.44 -9.53 29.75
C TYR A 148 -13.59 -10.21 28.98
N HIS A 149 -13.30 -11.14 28.06
CA HIS A 149 -14.31 -11.90 27.32
C HIS A 149 -14.79 -13.20 28.02
N LYS A 150 -14.40 -13.40 29.30
CA LYS A 150 -14.80 -14.54 30.13
C LYS A 150 -15.81 -14.18 31.24
N ILE A 151 -16.45 -13.01 31.16
CA ILE A 151 -17.51 -12.56 32.06
C ILE A 151 -18.81 -12.43 31.27
#